data_AF-A0A3D2W873-F1
#
_entry.id   AF-A0A3D2W873-F1
#
_cell.length_a   1.000
_cell.length_b   1.000
_cell.length_c   1.000
_cell.angle_alpha   90.00
_cell.angle_beta   90.00
_cell.angle_gamma   90.00
#
_symmetry.space_group_name_H-M   'P 1'
#
loop_
_entity.id
_entity.type
_entity.pdbx_description
1 polymer ?
#
loop_
_entity_poly.entity_id
_entity_poly.type
_entity_poly.pdbx_seq_one_letter_code
_entity_poly.pdbx_strand_id
1 'polypeptide(L)'
;DQDDVWKPDKVRIMCEALKEKNLAVHDAAVTDENLTVRFRSHFETYNIKPGFLRTLLYTRYTGACMAMTRAFLDRTLPFPENQQLCPYDYWFAYNGEFYRDIKVLNEQLIYYRRHEGTALHAGEYSTRSAYEKVATRLYCLKEMLKRSRFRKNSR
;
A
#
# COMPACT_ATOMS: atom_id res chain seq x y z
N ASP A 1 5.70 -4.51 -10.14
CA ASP A 1 6.86 -3.91 -10.82
C ASP A 1 7.29 -4.76 -12.01
N GLN A 2 8.33 -4.33 -12.73
CA GLN A 2 8.73 -4.92 -14.02
C GLN A 2 9.14 -6.39 -13.91
N ASP A 3 9.52 -6.82 -12.71
CA ASP A 3 10.00 -8.16 -12.36
C ASP A 3 8.92 -9.04 -11.70
N ASP A 4 7.75 -8.51 -11.35
CA ASP A 4 6.69 -9.30 -10.72
C ASP A 4 5.92 -10.16 -11.73
N VAL A 5 5.52 -11.36 -11.31
CA VAL A 5 4.67 -12.24 -12.13
C VAL A 5 3.25 -12.23 -11.59
N TRP A 6 2.30 -11.82 -12.45
CA TRP A 6 0.90 -11.78 -12.09
C TRP A 6 0.27 -13.17 -12.20
N LYS A 7 -0.58 -13.53 -11.23
CA LYS A 7 -1.40 -14.73 -11.35
C LYS A 7 -2.57 -14.47 -12.30
N PRO A 8 -3.08 -15.50 -13.01
CA PRO A 8 -4.07 -15.33 -14.08
C PRO A 8 -5.32 -14.53 -13.66
N ASP A 9 -5.78 -14.71 -12.43
CA ASP A 9 -7.01 -14.08 -11.92
C ASP A 9 -6.84 -12.67 -11.38
N LYS A 10 -5.62 -12.10 -11.34
CA LYS A 10 -5.35 -10.82 -10.69
C LYS A 10 -6.28 -9.71 -11.17
N VAL A 11 -6.35 -9.51 -12.48
CA VAL A 11 -7.14 -8.42 -13.08
C VAL A 11 -8.62 -8.59 -12.75
N ARG A 12 -9.16 -9.80 -12.94
CA ARG A 12 -10.57 -10.12 -12.67
C ARG A 12 -10.94 -9.84 -11.22
N ILE A 13 -10.15 -10.33 -10.27
CA ILE A 13 -10.39 -10.17 -8.83
C ILE A 13 -10.30 -8.69 -8.43
N MET A 14 -9.29 -7.96 -8.92
CA MET A 14 -9.15 -6.54 -8.61
C MET A 14 -10.28 -5.70 -9.21
N CYS A 15 -10.70 -5.98 -10.44
CA CYS A 15 -11.86 -5.33 -11.05
C CYS A 15 -13.15 -5.56 -10.25
N GLU A 16 -13.36 -6.77 -9.73
CA GLU A 16 -14.53 -7.06 -8.88
C GLU A 16 -14.47 -6.28 -7.57
N ALA A 17 -13.33 -6.28 -6.88
CA ALA A 17 -13.13 -5.50 -5.66
C ALA A 17 -13.35 -4.00 -5.86
N LEU A 18 -12.99 -3.48 -7.04
CA LEU A 18 -13.16 -2.07 -7.39
C LEU A 18 -14.62 -1.66 -7.66
N LYS A 19 -15.56 -2.61 -7.76
CA LYS A 19 -17.00 -2.31 -7.79
C LYS A 19 -17.52 -1.91 -6.40
N GLU A 20 -16.91 -2.40 -5.33
CA GLU A 20 -17.31 -2.10 -3.95
C GLU A 20 -16.60 -0.88 -3.37
N LYS A 21 -15.32 -0.68 -3.72
CA LYS A 21 -14.42 0.33 -3.14
C LYS A 21 -13.54 0.92 -4.22
N ASN A 22 -13.08 2.16 -4.04
CA ASN A 22 -12.30 2.84 -5.08
C ASN A 22 -10.79 2.53 -5.02
N LEU A 23 -10.31 1.91 -3.94
CA LEU A 23 -8.97 1.33 -3.82
C LEU A 23 -9.10 -0.14 -3.45
N ALA A 24 -8.34 -1.01 -4.11
CA ALA A 24 -8.21 -2.42 -3.76
C ALA A 24 -6.73 -2.74 -3.53
N VAL A 25 -6.44 -3.55 -2.52
CA VAL A 25 -5.10 -4.03 -2.19
C VAL A 25 -5.18 -5.53 -1.96
N HIS A 26 -4.27 -6.30 -2.56
CA HIS A 26 -4.21 -7.74 -2.40
C HIS A 26 -2.90 -8.21 -1.75
N ASP A 27 -2.82 -9.47 -1.37
CA ASP A 27 -1.62 -10.08 -0.81
C ASP A 27 -0.66 -10.57 -1.90
N ALA A 28 0.57 -10.95 -1.55
CA ALA A 28 1.56 -11.48 -2.47
C ALA A 28 2.25 -12.72 -1.90
N ALA A 29 2.59 -13.66 -2.78
CA ALA A 29 3.57 -14.69 -2.48
C ALA A 29 4.95 -14.11 -2.78
N VAL A 30 5.84 -14.05 -1.80
CA VAL A 30 7.18 -13.48 -1.97
C VAL A 30 8.11 -14.56 -2.50
N THR A 31 8.81 -14.26 -3.60
CA THR A 31 9.75 -15.18 -4.24
C THR A 31 11.13 -14.58 -4.36
N ASP A 32 12.14 -15.42 -4.58
CA ASP A 32 13.44 -14.96 -5.09
C ASP A 32 13.40 -14.69 -6.61
N GLU A 33 14.56 -14.37 -7.18
CA GLU A 33 14.76 -14.13 -8.61
C GLU A 33 14.40 -15.34 -9.49
N ASN A 34 14.47 -16.56 -8.94
CA ASN A 34 14.17 -17.81 -9.64
C ASN A 34 12.70 -18.23 -9.46
N LEU A 35 11.84 -17.35 -8.94
CA LEU A 35 10.43 -17.63 -8.59
C LEU A 35 10.25 -18.72 -7.52
N THR A 36 11.29 -19.04 -6.75
CA THR A 36 11.15 -19.95 -5.62
C THR A 36 10.48 -19.20 -4.47
N VAL A 37 9.36 -19.72 -3.96
CA VAL A 37 8.61 -19.09 -2.87
C VAL A 37 9.44 -19.08 -1.59
N ARG A 38 9.70 -17.87 -1.06
CA ARG A 38 10.35 -17.64 0.23
C ARG A 38 9.32 -17.41 1.33
N PHE A 39 8.27 -16.65 1.04
CA PHE A 39 7.13 -16.44 1.94
C PHE A 39 5.83 -16.68 1.18
N ARG A 40 4.96 -17.54 1.72
CA ARG A 40 3.69 -17.86 1.08
C ARG A 40 2.74 -16.67 1.03
N SER A 41 2.81 -15.80 2.03
CA SER A 41 1.97 -14.61 2.17
C SER A 41 2.77 -13.47 2.80
N HIS A 42 2.81 -12.32 2.11
CA HIS A 42 3.36 -11.07 2.64
C HIS A 42 2.52 -10.57 3.81
N PHE A 43 1.20 -10.71 3.72
CA PHE A 43 0.28 -10.31 4.78
C PHE A 43 0.48 -11.12 6.05
N GLU A 44 0.58 -12.44 5.97
CA GLU A 44 0.85 -13.29 7.15
C GLU A 44 2.22 -12.97 7.75
N THR A 45 3.27 -12.92 6.91
CA THR A 45 4.65 -12.68 7.34
C THR A 45 4.79 -11.38 8.12
N TYR A 46 4.11 -10.32 7.67
CA TYR A 46 4.15 -9.02 8.30
C TYR A 46 2.89 -8.69 9.12
N ASN A 47 2.05 -9.69 9.39
CA ASN A 47 0.78 -9.55 10.10
C ASN A 47 -0.06 -8.38 9.54
N ILE A 48 -0.14 -8.15 8.24
CA ILE A 48 -0.86 -7.01 7.64
C ILE A 48 -2.37 -7.21 7.82
N LYS A 49 -3.06 -6.13 8.20
CA LYS A 49 -4.48 -6.09 8.55
C LYS A 49 -4.99 -4.68 8.28
N PRO A 50 -6.25 -4.55 7.79
CA PRO A 50 -6.87 -3.25 7.56
C PRO A 50 -7.03 -2.43 8.84
N GLY A 51 -7.16 -1.13 8.67
CA GLY A 51 -7.48 -0.19 9.74
C GLY A 51 -6.55 1.02 9.74
N PHE A 52 -7.13 2.22 9.71
CA PHE A 52 -6.39 3.48 9.63
C PHE A 52 -5.27 3.65 10.68
N LEU A 53 -5.54 3.41 11.97
CA LEU A 53 -4.52 3.54 13.02
C LEU A 53 -3.35 2.57 12.80
N ARG A 54 -3.68 1.37 12.33
CA ARG A 54 -2.70 0.33 12.05
C ARG A 54 -1.86 0.68 10.84
N THR A 55 -2.49 1.14 9.77
CA THR A 55 -1.81 1.62 8.57
C THR A 55 -0.94 2.83 8.87
N LEU A 56 -1.37 3.75 9.74
CA LEU A 56 -0.57 4.91 10.17
C LEU A 56 0.70 4.48 10.94
N LEU A 57 0.61 3.43 11.76
CA LEU A 57 1.74 2.94 12.54
C LEU A 57 2.65 2.01 11.71
N TYR A 58 2.04 1.18 10.87
CA TYR A 58 2.65 0.08 10.13
C TYR A 58 2.18 0.07 8.68
N THR A 59 2.56 1.09 7.90
CA THR A 59 2.30 1.12 6.46
C THR A 59 3.09 0.02 5.78
N ARG A 60 2.41 -1.07 5.40
CA ARG A 60 3.04 -2.27 4.83
C ARG A 60 2.38 -2.78 3.55
N TYR A 61 1.39 -2.05 3.04
CA TYR A 61 0.85 -2.31 1.71
C TYR A 61 1.90 -1.97 0.65
N THR A 62 1.95 -2.79 -0.39
CA THR A 62 2.90 -2.67 -1.50
C THR A 62 2.18 -2.13 -2.73
N GLY A 63 2.75 -1.13 -3.42
CA GLY A 63 2.17 -0.52 -4.62
C GLY A 63 1.89 -1.52 -5.74
N ALA A 64 2.76 -2.51 -5.95
CA ALA A 64 2.55 -3.60 -6.91
C ALA A 64 1.27 -4.43 -6.68
N CYS A 65 0.74 -4.37 -5.45
CA CYS A 65 -0.49 -5.04 -5.05
C CYS A 65 -1.73 -4.13 -5.04
N MET A 66 -1.62 -2.87 -5.48
CA MET A 66 -2.73 -1.93 -5.49
C MET A 66 -3.41 -1.84 -6.87
N ALA A 67 -4.72 -1.64 -6.87
CA ALA A 67 -5.46 -1.11 -8.01
C ALA A 67 -6.45 -0.06 -7.52
N MET A 68 -6.77 0.93 -8.35
CA MET A 68 -7.65 2.02 -7.96
C MET A 68 -8.48 2.54 -9.14
N THR A 69 -9.64 3.11 -8.84
CA THR A 69 -10.47 3.78 -9.85
C THR A 69 -9.93 5.17 -10.17
N ARG A 70 -10.34 5.72 -11.33
CA ARG A 70 -10.06 7.12 -11.69
C ARG A 70 -10.56 8.10 -10.61
N ALA A 71 -11.75 7.84 -10.04
CA ALA A 71 -12.33 8.66 -8.98
C ALA A 71 -11.47 8.67 -7.70
N PHE A 72 -10.85 7.53 -7.33
CA PHE A 72 -9.87 7.51 -6.24
C PHE A 72 -8.66 8.39 -6.55
N LEU A 73 -8.11 8.24 -7.75
CA LEU A 73 -6.94 8.97 -8.18
C LEU A 73 -7.19 10.48 -8.23
N ASP A 74 -8.30 10.94 -8.80
CA ASP A 74 -8.72 12.34 -8.78
C ASP A 74 -8.84 12.88 -7.35
N ARG A 75 -9.41 12.06 -6.46
CA ARG A 75 -9.52 12.42 -5.05
C ARG A 75 -8.17 12.49 -4.33
N THR A 76 -7.10 11.90 -4.87
CA THR A 76 -5.77 11.84 -4.24
C THR A 76 -4.71 12.72 -4.94
N LEU A 77 -5.01 13.34 -6.08
CA LEU A 77 -4.13 14.28 -6.81
C LEU A 77 -4.36 15.78 -6.52
N PRO A 78 -3.33 16.62 -6.35
CA PRO A 78 -1.92 16.32 -6.52
C PRO A 78 -1.36 15.53 -5.34
N PHE A 79 -0.25 14.83 -5.58
CA PHE A 79 0.48 14.14 -4.53
C PHE A 79 1.17 15.12 -3.58
N PRO A 80 1.50 14.70 -2.35
CA PRO A 80 2.38 15.46 -1.47
C PRO A 80 3.70 15.82 -2.16
N GLU A 81 4.21 17.03 -1.95
CA GLU A 81 5.44 17.48 -2.59
C GLU A 81 6.67 16.67 -2.15
N ASN A 82 6.73 16.28 -0.88
CA ASN A 82 7.84 15.50 -0.33
C ASN A 82 7.54 13.99 -0.41
N GLN A 83 7.90 13.37 -1.53
CA GLN A 83 7.75 11.94 -1.76
C GLN A 83 8.67 11.06 -0.90
N GLN A 84 9.77 11.61 -0.35
CA GLN A 84 10.63 10.88 0.57
C GLN A 84 9.94 10.66 1.93
N LEU A 85 9.15 11.64 2.37
CA LEU A 85 8.35 11.55 3.59
C LEU A 85 6.95 10.97 3.36
N CYS A 86 6.42 11.04 2.14
CA CYS A 86 5.15 10.41 1.81
C CYS A 86 5.20 9.72 0.44
N PRO A 87 5.72 8.49 0.38
CA PRO A 87 5.68 7.69 -0.84
C PRO A 87 4.25 7.46 -1.32
N TYR A 88 4.07 7.21 -2.61
CA TYR A 88 2.75 6.99 -3.22
C TYR A 88 1.92 5.92 -2.51
N ASP A 89 2.52 4.78 -2.18
CA ASP A 89 1.84 3.69 -1.47
C ASP A 89 1.29 4.14 -0.11
N TYR A 90 2.07 4.95 0.61
CA TYR A 90 1.66 5.48 1.92
C TYR A 90 0.49 6.44 1.74
N TRP A 91 0.61 7.33 0.75
CA TRP A 91 -0.42 8.29 0.43
C TRP A 91 -1.75 7.61 0.08
N PHE A 92 -1.73 6.61 -0.79
CA PHE A 92 -2.92 5.86 -1.17
C PHE A 92 -3.49 5.06 -0.01
N ALA A 93 -2.64 4.34 0.74
CA ALA A 93 -3.06 3.58 1.91
C ALA A 93 -3.77 4.47 2.95
N TYR A 94 -3.21 5.64 3.24
CA TYR A 94 -3.77 6.56 4.24
C TYR A 94 -5.10 7.12 3.78
N ASN A 95 -5.20 7.57 2.52
CA ASN A 95 -6.46 8.07 1.98
C ASN A 95 -7.53 6.97 1.91
N GLY A 96 -7.17 5.76 1.46
CA GLY A 96 -8.10 4.62 1.38
C GLY A 96 -8.66 4.25 2.75
N GLU A 97 -7.79 4.06 3.73
CA GLU A 97 -8.18 3.68 5.10
C GLU A 97 -8.94 4.80 5.82
N PHE A 98 -8.50 6.05 5.68
CA PHE A 98 -9.15 7.20 6.34
C PHE A 98 -10.59 7.41 5.87
N TYR A 99 -10.84 7.27 4.56
CA TYR A 99 -12.19 7.38 4.00
C TYR A 99 -12.98 6.06 4.01
N ARG A 100 -12.41 4.97 4.56
CA ARG A 100 -12.98 3.61 4.52
C ARG A 100 -13.36 3.16 3.10
N ASP A 101 -12.54 3.58 2.14
CA ASP A 101 -12.73 3.41 0.70
C ASP A 101 -11.64 2.52 0.10
N ILE A 102 -11.32 1.47 0.84
CA ILE A 102 -10.32 0.46 0.52
C ILE A 102 -10.93 -0.93 0.72
N LYS A 103 -10.67 -1.85 -0.22
CA LYS A 103 -10.90 -3.29 -0.07
C LYS A 103 -9.55 -3.98 0.09
N VAL A 104 -9.37 -4.73 1.16
CA VAL A 104 -8.16 -5.52 1.42
C VAL A 104 -8.49 -6.99 1.20
N LEU A 105 -7.75 -7.61 0.30
CA LEU A 105 -7.91 -8.97 -0.19
C LEU A 105 -6.73 -9.82 0.32
N ASN A 106 -7.01 -10.97 0.92
CA ASN A 106 -5.97 -11.88 1.43
C ASN A 106 -5.42 -12.80 0.31
N GLU A 107 -5.92 -12.67 -0.91
CA GLU A 107 -5.54 -13.46 -2.06
C GLU A 107 -4.15 -13.06 -2.55
N GLN A 108 -3.24 -14.04 -2.69
CA GLN A 108 -1.93 -13.80 -3.27
C GLN A 108 -2.05 -13.72 -4.79
N LEU A 109 -2.19 -12.52 -5.36
CA LEU A 109 -2.45 -12.34 -6.81
C LEU A 109 -1.18 -12.08 -7.63
N ILE A 110 -0.02 -11.99 -6.97
CA ILE A 110 1.29 -11.92 -7.63
C ILE A 110 2.31 -12.83 -6.94
N TYR A 111 3.33 -13.22 -7.72
CA TYR A 111 4.64 -13.57 -7.21
C TYR A 111 5.47 -12.28 -7.16
N TYR A 112 5.71 -11.80 -5.94
CA TYR A 112 6.46 -10.58 -5.65
C TYR A 112 7.94 -10.91 -5.52
N ARG A 113 8.75 -10.57 -6.53
CA ARG A 113 10.17 -10.93 -6.57
C ARG A 113 10.97 -10.04 -5.63
N ARG A 114 11.87 -10.64 -4.84
CA ARG A 114 12.77 -9.93 -3.92
C ARG A 114 14.17 -10.50 -4.10
N HIS A 115 15.06 -9.68 -4.67
CA HIS A 115 16.46 -10.03 -4.84
C HIS A 115 17.20 -10.04 -3.49
N GLU A 116 18.13 -10.98 -3.31
CA GLU A 116 19.08 -11.00 -2.20
C GLU A 116 19.95 -9.72 -2.27
N GLY A 117 19.64 -8.74 -1.42
CA GLY A 117 20.24 -7.39 -1.42
C GLY A 117 19.22 -6.24 -1.45
N THR A 118 17.99 -6.49 -1.90
CA THR A 118 16.87 -5.52 -1.83
C THR A 118 15.93 -5.82 -0.64
N ALA A 119 16.14 -6.97 0.01
CA ALA A 119 15.40 -7.37 1.18
C ALA A 119 15.97 -6.69 2.44
N LEU A 120 15.18 -5.78 3.03
CA LEU A 120 14.93 -5.89 4.46
C LEU A 120 14.67 -7.37 4.73
N HIS A 121 15.59 -8.06 5.41
CA HIS A 121 15.38 -9.46 5.75
C HIS A 121 14.01 -9.59 6.42
N ALA A 122 13.24 -10.62 6.08
CA ALA A 122 11.93 -10.80 6.69
C ALA A 122 12.10 -10.96 8.21
N GLY A 123 11.72 -9.91 8.96
CA GLY A 123 11.94 -9.80 10.40
C GLY A 123 12.86 -8.65 10.82
N GLU A 124 13.58 -8.02 9.90
CA GLU A 124 14.38 -6.84 10.23
C GLU A 124 13.53 -5.59 10.35
N TYR A 125 13.65 -4.96 11.52
CA TYR A 125 13.07 -3.66 11.78
C TYR A 125 13.65 -2.64 10.82
N SER A 126 12.78 -1.78 10.27
CA SER A 126 13.19 -0.63 9.46
C SER A 126 14.40 0.07 10.08
N THR A 127 15.50 0.16 9.34
CA THR A 127 16.75 0.85 9.69
C THR A 127 16.56 2.35 9.95
N ARG A 128 15.44 2.91 9.48
CA ARG A 128 15.03 4.28 9.78
C ARG A 128 14.92 4.52 11.29
N SER A 129 15.47 5.64 11.73
CA SER A 129 15.37 6.15 13.10
C SER A 129 13.92 6.36 13.52
N ALA A 130 13.69 6.40 14.84
CA ALA A 130 12.37 6.72 15.40
C ALA A 130 11.88 8.10 14.91
N TYR A 131 12.80 9.07 14.81
CA TYR A 131 12.51 10.41 14.30
C TYR A 131 11.97 10.36 12.86
N GLU A 132 12.65 9.67 11.94
CA GLU A 132 12.21 9.57 10.54
C GLU A 132 10.84 8.90 10.41
N LYS A 133 10.59 7.86 11.22
CA LYS A 133 9.29 7.18 11.26
C LYS A 133 8.20 8.13 11.72
N VAL A 134 8.44 8.92 12.76
CA VAL A 134 7.47 9.93 13.25
C VAL A 134 7.28 11.06 12.23
N ALA A 135 8.37 11.60 11.66
CA ALA A 135 8.32 12.66 10.67
C ALA A 135 7.49 12.26 9.43
N THR A 136 7.71 11.05 8.91
CA THR A 136 6.92 10.48 7.79
C THR A 136 5.43 10.44 8.12
N ARG A 137 5.07 9.93 9.32
CA ARG A 137 3.67 9.81 9.74
C ARG A 137 3.01 11.18 9.89
N LEU A 138 3.67 12.12 10.56
CA LEU A 138 3.16 13.47 10.78
C LEU A 138 3.01 14.22 9.46
N TYR A 139 3.97 14.10 8.55
CA TYR A 139 3.93 14.75 7.25
C TYR A 139 2.78 14.20 6.39
N CYS A 140 2.69 12.88 6.20
CA CYS A 140 1.59 12.28 5.45
C CYS A 140 0.21 12.60 6.07
N LEU A 141 0.10 12.55 7.40
CA LEU A 141 -1.15 12.85 8.10
C LEU A 141 -1.56 14.31 7.90
N LYS A 142 -0.60 15.25 8.01
CA LYS A 142 -0.83 16.68 7.78
C LYS A 142 -1.35 16.93 6.37
N GLU A 143 -0.70 16.38 5.34
CA GLU A 143 -1.11 16.57 3.95
C GLU A 143 -2.50 15.96 3.67
N MET A 144 -2.78 14.78 4.23
CA MET A 144 -4.10 14.15 4.12
C MET A 144 -5.20 14.99 4.79
N LEU A 145 -4.95 15.54 5.98
CA LEU A 145 -5.91 16.38 6.70
C LEU A 145 -6.13 17.73 6.03
N LYS A 146 -5.06 18.38 5.55
CA LYS A 146 -5.13 19.62 4.75
C LYS A 146 -6.06 19.45 3.56
N ARG A 147 -5.94 18.32 2.87
CA ARG A 147 -6.76 17.96 1.72
C ARG A 147 -8.22 17.64 2.08
N SER A 148 -8.44 16.92 3.18
CA SER A 148 -9.79 16.62 3.68
C SER A 148 -10.56 17.90 3.99
N ARG A 149 -9.90 18.90 4.59
CA ARG A 149 -10.49 20.22 4.88
C ARG A 149 -10.80 21.01 3.60
N PHE A 150 -9.88 21.02 2.63
CA PHE A 150 -10.10 21.69 1.35
C PHE A 150 -11.35 21.17 0.62
N ARG A 151 -11.57 19.85 0.63
CA ARG A 151 -12.75 19.23 0.00
C ARG A 151 -14.06 19.47 0.75
N LYS A 152 -14.03 19.67 2.07
CA LYS A 152 -15.23 20.06 2.83
C LYS A 152 -15.66 21.50 2.52
N ASN A 153 -14.71 22.39 2.27
CA ASN A 153 -14.99 23.81 1.99
C ASN A 153 -15.36 24.08 0.52
N SER A 154 -15.24 23.08 -0.37
CA SER A 154 -15.53 23.18 -1.81
C SER A 154 -16.80 22.42 -2.22
N ARG A 155 -17.61 21.98 -1.24
CA ARG A 155 -18.95 21.41 -1.39
C ARG A 155 -19.93 22.31 -0.67
#